data_AF-A0A9P8DWF3-F1
#
_entry.id   AF-A0A9P8DWF3-F1
#
_cell.length_a   1.000
_cell.length_b   1.000
_cell.length_c   1.000
_cell.angle_alpha   90.00
_cell.angle_beta   90.00
_cell.angle_gamma   90.00
#
_symmetry.space_group_name_H-M   'P 1'
#
loop_
_entity.id
_entity.type
_entity.pdbx_description
1 polymer ?
#
loop_
_entity_poly.entity_id
_entity_poly.type
_entity_poly.pdbx_seq_one_letter_code
_entity_poly.pdbx_strand_id
1 'polypeptide(L)'
;MSAAKRVKMSGPLIGTHNGHFHADEALAVYLLRLLPTYSDSTLVRTRDPEKLAPCHTVVDVGGVYDDETKRYDHHQREFTTTFPNHSTKLSSAGLVYMHYGKDIICACTGLDKESADAELLYQKLYDDFIEAFDANDNGVSAYDPTALRKAGIEKKFSDRGFSIASVVNRLN
;
A
#
# COMPACT_ATOMS: atom_id res chain seq x y z
N MET A 1 38.88 21.22 17.01
CA MET A 1 38.52 20.48 15.78
C MET A 1 37.02 20.62 15.57
N SER A 2 36.58 21.20 14.45
CA SER A 2 35.15 21.30 14.13
C SER A 2 34.66 19.92 13.70
N ALA A 3 33.67 19.36 14.41
CA ALA A 3 33.03 18.13 14.00
C ALA A 3 32.43 18.31 12.60
N ALA A 4 32.78 17.43 11.66
CA ALA A 4 32.21 17.43 10.33
C ALA A 4 30.69 17.25 10.44
N LYS A 5 29.94 18.21 9.89
CA LYS A 5 28.47 18.16 9.82
C LYS A 5 28.11 16.98 8.92
N ARG A 6 27.62 15.88 9.52
CA ARG A 6 27.13 14.71 8.78
C ARG A 6 26.02 15.19 7.84
N VAL A 7 26.26 15.18 6.53
CA VAL A 7 25.24 15.48 5.53
C VAL A 7 24.17 14.40 5.68
N LYS A 8 22.98 14.78 6.15
CA LYS A 8 21.84 13.86 6.20
C LYS A 8 21.46 13.59 4.75
N MET A 9 21.89 12.45 4.23
CA MET A 9 21.41 11.96 2.94
C MET A 9 19.90 11.78 3.07
N SER A 10 19.11 12.53 2.30
CA SER A 10 17.66 12.29 2.24
C SER A 10 17.42 10.88 1.73
N GLY A 11 16.42 10.19 2.26
CA GLY A 11 16.00 8.89 1.73
C GLY A 11 15.58 8.99 0.26
N PRO A 12 15.43 7.85 -0.44
CA PRO A 12 14.97 7.81 -1.82
C PRO A 12 13.63 8.55 -1.98
N LEU A 13 13.43 9.17 -3.14
CA LEU A 13 12.21 9.92 -3.41
C LEU A 13 11.05 8.97 -3.74
N ILE A 14 9.92 9.13 -3.06
CA ILE A 14 8.69 8.38 -3.34
C ILE A 14 7.73 9.28 -4.12
N GLY A 15 7.17 8.78 -5.23
CA GLY A 15 6.13 9.46 -6.00
C GLY A 15 4.76 8.80 -5.82
N THR A 16 3.70 9.60 -5.76
CA THR A 16 2.30 9.13 -5.78
C THR A 16 1.39 10.15 -6.46
N HIS A 17 0.10 9.86 -6.65
CA HIS A 17 -0.83 10.77 -7.29
C HIS A 17 -1.11 12.04 -6.45
N ASN A 18 -1.57 13.09 -7.13
CA ASN A 18 -2.01 14.36 -6.52
C ASN A 18 -3.54 14.47 -6.40
N GLY A 19 -4.23 13.32 -6.31
CA GLY A 19 -5.68 13.28 -6.09
C GLY A 19 -6.06 13.42 -4.61
N HIS A 20 -7.31 13.16 -4.29
CA HIS A 20 -7.74 12.97 -2.90
C HIS A 20 -6.91 11.87 -2.26
N PHE A 21 -6.54 12.03 -0.98
CA PHE A 21 -5.89 10.94 -0.25
C PHE A 21 -6.76 9.68 -0.23
N HIS A 22 -6.20 8.55 -0.63
CA HIS A 22 -6.75 7.23 -0.38
C HIS A 22 -5.99 6.56 0.77
N ALA A 23 -6.60 5.52 1.30
CA ALA A 23 -5.96 4.73 2.35
C ALA A 23 -4.82 3.88 1.78
N ASP A 24 -4.91 3.53 0.49
CA ASP A 24 -3.94 2.71 -0.23
C ASP A 24 -2.55 3.36 -0.29
N GLU A 25 -2.41 4.50 -0.96
CA GLU A 25 -1.12 5.16 -1.13
C GLU A 25 -0.57 5.68 0.21
N ALA A 26 -1.45 6.10 1.12
CA ALA A 26 -1.06 6.48 2.47
C ALA A 26 -0.41 5.32 3.24
N LEU A 27 -1.01 4.12 3.19
CA LEU A 27 -0.47 2.92 3.82
C LEU A 27 0.81 2.46 3.10
N ALA A 28 0.84 2.45 1.77
CA ALA A 28 2.03 2.08 0.98
C ALA A 28 3.25 2.94 1.35
N VAL A 29 3.08 4.27 1.41
CA VAL A 29 4.14 5.20 1.82
C VAL A 29 4.57 4.98 3.26
N TYR A 30 3.62 4.72 4.18
CA TYR A 30 3.92 4.43 5.57
C TYR A 30 4.75 3.15 5.73
N LEU A 31 4.31 2.05 5.10
CA LEU A 31 5.01 0.77 5.11
C LEU A 31 6.45 0.88 4.60
N LEU A 32 6.65 1.58 3.47
CA LEU A 32 8.00 1.84 2.96
C LEU A 32 8.84 2.57 4.01
N ARG A 33 8.33 3.64 4.62
CA ARG A 33 9.06 4.44 5.62
C ARG A 33 9.40 3.72 6.92
N LEU A 34 8.82 2.55 7.20
CA LEU A 34 9.27 1.68 8.30
C LEU A 34 10.65 1.06 8.02
N LEU A 35 11.05 0.95 6.75
CA LEU A 35 12.37 0.46 6.38
C LEU A 35 13.44 1.54 6.59
N PRO A 36 14.63 1.19 7.10
CA PRO A 36 15.72 2.13 7.30
C PRO A 36 16.08 2.93 6.04
N THR A 37 16.11 2.27 4.87
CA THR A 37 16.38 2.87 3.56
C THR A 37 15.45 4.04 3.27
N TYR A 38 14.17 3.94 3.65
CA TYR A 38 13.13 4.90 3.31
C TYR A 38 12.76 5.84 4.46
N SER A 39 13.31 5.66 5.66
CA SER A 39 12.91 6.40 6.88
C SER A 39 12.88 7.93 6.72
N ASP A 40 13.82 8.49 5.97
CA ASP A 40 13.93 9.94 5.65
C ASP A 40 13.47 10.28 4.21
N SER A 41 12.66 9.42 3.58
CA SER A 41 12.18 9.62 2.19
C SER A 41 11.24 10.79 2.08
N THR A 42 11.46 11.64 1.09
CA THR A 42 10.53 12.71 0.72
C THR A 42 9.43 12.16 -0.20
N LEU A 43 8.24 12.78 -0.18
CA LEU A 43 7.09 12.40 -1.01
C LEU A 43 6.83 13.47 -2.07
N VAL A 44 6.68 13.06 -3.33
CA VAL A 44 6.20 13.87 -4.45
C VAL A 44 4.79 13.42 -4.80
N ARG A 45 3.83 14.34 -4.80
CA ARG A 45 2.45 14.09 -5.23
C ARG A 45 2.21 14.71 -6.59
N THR A 46 2.09 13.89 -7.64
CA THR A 46 1.94 14.33 -9.03
C THR A 46 1.43 13.19 -9.93
N ARG A 47 0.81 13.53 -11.05
CA ARG A 47 0.54 12.60 -12.17
C ARG A 47 1.42 12.84 -13.39
N ASP A 48 2.29 13.83 -13.30
CA ASP A 48 3.23 14.22 -14.35
C ASP A 48 4.34 13.14 -14.50
N PRO A 49 4.40 12.41 -15.62
CA PRO A 49 5.39 11.35 -15.83
C PRO A 49 6.84 11.84 -15.71
N GLU A 50 7.12 13.08 -16.12
CA GLU A 50 8.48 13.64 -16.07
C GLU A 50 8.95 13.85 -14.62
N LYS A 51 8.02 14.13 -13.71
CA LYS A 51 8.31 14.26 -12.27
C LYS A 51 8.33 12.91 -11.54
N LEU A 52 7.61 11.91 -12.06
CA LEU A 52 7.63 10.55 -11.54
C LEU A 52 8.87 9.75 -11.98
N ALA A 53 9.42 10.07 -13.15
CA ALA A 53 10.61 9.42 -13.70
C ALA A 53 11.82 9.41 -12.72
N PRO A 54 12.21 10.53 -12.08
CA PRO A 54 13.32 10.54 -11.12
C PRO A 54 12.96 9.97 -9.74
N CYS A 55 11.69 9.66 -9.46
CA CYS A 55 11.32 9.01 -8.21
C CYS A 55 11.88 7.58 -8.19
N HIS A 56 12.49 7.21 -7.07
CA HIS A 56 13.03 5.87 -6.88
C HIS A 56 11.90 4.84 -6.81
N THR A 57 10.86 5.14 -6.03
CA THR A 57 9.68 4.29 -5.89
C THR A 57 8.45 5.09 -6.25
N VAL A 58 7.52 4.49 -6.97
CA VAL A 58 6.23 5.11 -7.27
C VAL A 58 5.09 4.17 -6.91
N VAL A 59 4.09 4.71 -6.22
CA VAL A 59 2.92 3.99 -5.72
C VAL A 59 1.65 4.68 -6.19
N ASP A 60 0.64 3.90 -6.55
CA ASP A 60 -0.72 4.35 -6.89
C ASP A 60 -0.81 5.38 -8.04
N VAL A 61 0.20 5.40 -8.92
CA VAL A 61 0.24 6.25 -10.11
C VAL A 61 1.24 5.75 -11.14
N GLY A 62 1.02 6.10 -12.40
CA GLY A 62 1.95 5.85 -13.51
C GLY A 62 1.55 4.68 -14.39
N GLY A 63 0.54 3.90 -14.00
CA GLY A 63 -0.05 2.82 -14.79
C GLY A 63 0.89 1.63 -14.97
N VAL A 64 1.88 1.43 -14.08
CA VAL A 64 2.86 0.33 -14.18
C VAL A 64 3.04 -0.39 -12.85
N TYR A 65 2.98 -1.72 -12.89
CA TYR A 65 3.50 -2.60 -11.85
C TYR A 65 4.77 -3.28 -12.37
N ASP A 66 5.90 -3.00 -11.71
CA ASP A 66 7.20 -3.59 -11.98
C ASP A 66 8.06 -3.47 -10.71
N ASP A 67 8.34 -4.61 -10.07
CA ASP A 67 9.20 -4.62 -8.88
C ASP A 67 10.66 -4.32 -9.23
N GLU A 68 11.18 -4.62 -10.42
CA GLU A 68 12.58 -4.30 -10.73
C GLU A 68 12.81 -2.78 -10.73
N THR A 69 11.83 -2.02 -11.21
CA THR A 69 11.86 -0.55 -11.27
C THR A 69 11.06 0.15 -10.17
N LYS A 70 10.57 -0.61 -9.18
CA LYS A 70 9.86 -0.13 -7.98
C LYS A 70 8.64 0.73 -8.31
N ARG A 71 7.86 0.26 -9.29
CA ARG A 71 6.57 0.84 -9.68
C ARG A 71 5.46 -0.08 -9.17
N TYR A 72 4.60 0.45 -8.31
CA TYR A 72 3.56 -0.28 -7.62
C TYR A 72 2.22 0.41 -7.85
N ASP A 73 1.77 0.42 -9.11
CA ASP A 73 0.43 0.85 -9.49
C ASP A 73 -0.37 -0.37 -9.94
N HIS A 74 -1.65 -0.44 -9.59
CA HIS A 74 -2.58 -1.54 -9.88
C HIS A 74 -3.69 -1.15 -10.88
N HIS A 75 -3.74 0.11 -11.34
CA HIS A 75 -4.81 0.63 -12.19
C HIS A 75 -4.84 0.09 -13.63
N GLN A 76 -3.96 -0.85 -14.00
CA GLN A 76 -3.97 -1.43 -15.33
C GLN A 76 -5.20 -2.33 -15.49
N ARG A 77 -5.87 -2.20 -16.63
CA ARG A 77 -7.06 -3.01 -16.95
C ARG A 77 -6.80 -4.52 -16.78
N GLU A 78 -5.60 -4.95 -17.16
CA GLU A 78 -5.22 -6.37 -17.16
C GLU A 78 -4.48 -6.78 -15.88
N PHE A 79 -4.44 -5.91 -14.87
CA PHE A 79 -3.84 -6.24 -13.58
C PHE A 79 -4.65 -7.31 -12.86
N THR A 80 -4.01 -8.42 -12.51
CA THR A 80 -4.61 -9.56 -11.83
C THR A 80 -3.73 -10.14 -10.73
N THR A 81 -2.67 -9.44 -10.32
CA THR A 81 -1.77 -9.93 -9.28
C THR A 81 -2.51 -9.99 -7.94
N THR A 82 -2.35 -11.11 -7.25
CA THR A 82 -2.89 -11.35 -5.91
C THR A 82 -1.75 -11.75 -4.98
N PHE A 83 -1.95 -11.62 -3.67
CA PHE A 83 -1.05 -12.22 -2.70
C PHE A 83 -1.08 -13.76 -2.83
N PRO A 84 0.01 -14.47 -2.54
CA PRO A 84 0.04 -15.93 -2.62
C PRO A 84 -1.15 -16.58 -1.90
N ASN A 85 -1.82 -17.53 -2.56
CA ASN A 85 -3.01 -18.25 -2.08
C ASN A 85 -4.27 -17.39 -1.84
N HIS A 86 -4.30 -16.15 -2.32
CA HIS A 86 -5.45 -15.25 -2.21
C HIS A 86 -6.06 -14.92 -3.58
N SER A 87 -7.30 -14.42 -3.56
CA SER A 87 -8.07 -14.06 -4.75
C SER A 87 -8.30 -12.56 -4.90
N THR A 88 -8.11 -11.78 -3.83
CA THR A 88 -8.20 -10.33 -3.84
C THR A 88 -7.03 -9.76 -4.65
N LYS A 89 -7.33 -8.93 -5.64
CA LYS A 89 -6.31 -8.19 -6.38
C LYS A 89 -5.61 -7.21 -5.44
N LEU A 90 -4.30 -7.11 -5.57
CA LEU A 90 -3.53 -6.17 -4.76
C LEU A 90 -3.81 -4.71 -5.17
N SER A 91 -3.81 -3.81 -4.21
CA SER A 91 -3.62 -2.37 -4.41
C SER A 91 -2.13 -2.04 -4.22
N SER A 92 -1.76 -0.75 -4.22
CA SER A 92 -0.36 -0.34 -4.07
C SER A 92 0.22 -0.74 -2.71
N ALA A 93 -0.57 -0.67 -1.63
CA ALA A 93 -0.20 -1.13 -0.30
C ALA A 93 0.04 -2.65 -0.28
N GLY A 94 -0.85 -3.44 -0.88
CA GLY A 94 -0.65 -4.89 -1.03
C GLY A 94 0.59 -5.24 -1.84
N LEU A 95 0.87 -4.52 -2.93
CA LEU A 95 2.09 -4.71 -3.72
C LEU A 95 3.35 -4.40 -2.90
N VAL A 96 3.38 -3.27 -2.19
CA VAL A 96 4.48 -2.92 -1.28
C VAL A 96 4.64 -3.98 -0.20
N TYR A 97 3.55 -4.42 0.41
CA TYR A 97 3.59 -5.44 1.45
C TYR A 97 4.09 -6.79 0.92
N MET A 98 3.66 -7.21 -0.27
CA MET A 98 4.09 -8.46 -0.89
C MET A 98 5.62 -8.50 -1.12
N HIS A 99 6.23 -7.37 -1.48
CA HIS A 99 7.68 -7.30 -1.75
C HIS A 99 8.52 -7.00 -0.52
N TYR A 100 7.98 -6.23 0.44
CA TYR A 100 8.75 -5.70 1.57
C TYR A 100 8.26 -6.16 2.95
N GLY A 101 7.14 -6.89 3.03
CA GLY A 101 6.48 -7.21 4.29
C GLY A 101 7.39 -7.92 5.29
N LYS A 102 8.19 -8.89 4.84
CA LYS A 102 9.19 -9.55 5.68
C LYS A 102 10.30 -8.63 6.15
N ASP A 103 10.79 -7.73 5.30
CA ASP A 103 11.81 -6.75 5.66
C ASP A 103 11.25 -5.73 6.68
N ILE A 104 10.00 -5.33 6.52
CA ILE A 104 9.29 -4.47 7.46
C ILE A 104 9.13 -5.17 8.82
N ILE A 105 8.69 -6.43 8.83
CA ILE A 105 8.57 -7.22 10.06
C ILE A 105 9.91 -7.32 10.77
N CYS A 106 10.98 -7.68 10.04
CA CYS A 106 12.33 -7.73 10.58
C CYS A 106 12.76 -6.37 11.17
N ALA A 107 12.57 -5.28 10.43
CA ALA A 107 12.93 -3.93 10.88
C ALA A 107 12.18 -3.50 12.16
N CYS A 108 10.92 -3.89 12.30
CA CYS A 108 10.09 -3.52 13.46
C CYS A 108 10.28 -4.43 14.68
N THR A 109 10.65 -5.69 14.49
CA THR A 109 10.66 -6.71 15.56
C THR A 109 12.05 -7.22 15.92
N GLY A 110 13.02 -7.10 15.01
CA GLY A 110 14.35 -7.71 15.13
C GLY A 110 14.37 -9.21 14.86
N LEU A 111 13.25 -9.80 14.42
CA LEU A 111 13.20 -11.22 14.03
C LEU A 111 14.06 -11.47 12.79
N ASP A 112 14.63 -12.66 12.70
CA ASP A 112 15.28 -13.11 11.47
C ASP A 112 14.26 -13.24 10.33
N LYS A 113 14.61 -12.75 9.14
CA LYS A 113 13.71 -12.66 7.98
C LYS A 113 13.18 -14.03 7.54
N GLU A 114 13.99 -15.07 7.70
CA GLU A 114 13.67 -16.43 7.28
C GLU A 114 13.15 -17.30 8.43
N SER A 115 12.92 -16.70 9.61
CA SER A 115 12.33 -17.40 10.74
C SER A 115 10.86 -17.76 10.50
N ALA A 116 10.41 -18.85 11.14
CA ALA A 116 9.01 -19.26 11.11
C ALA A 116 8.07 -18.19 11.70
N ASP A 117 8.54 -17.41 12.68
CA ASP A 117 7.77 -16.33 13.28
C ASP A 117 7.60 -15.15 12.31
N ALA A 118 8.63 -14.80 11.54
CA ALA A 118 8.52 -13.78 10.50
C ALA A 118 7.58 -14.21 9.37
N GLU A 119 7.62 -15.48 8.96
CA GLU A 119 6.66 -16.03 7.99
C GLU A 119 5.23 -16.00 8.53
N LEU A 120 5.02 -16.41 9.79
CA LEU A 120 3.71 -16.38 10.43
C LEU A 120 3.15 -14.95 10.47
N LEU A 121 3.96 -13.98 10.88
CA LEU A 121 3.55 -12.57 10.89
C LEU A 121 3.27 -12.04 9.48
N TYR A 122 4.05 -12.48 8.47
CA TYR A 122 3.87 -12.07 7.09
C TYR A 122 2.51 -12.48 6.53
N GLN A 123 2.10 -13.73 6.77
CA GLN A 123 0.77 -14.20 6.37
C GLN A 123 -0.32 -13.52 7.19
N LYS A 124 -0.20 -13.51 8.52
CA LYS A 124 -1.27 -12.97 9.38
C LYS A 124 -1.52 -11.48 9.20
N LEU A 125 -0.48 -10.68 9.02
CA LEU A 125 -0.67 -9.24 8.77
C LEU A 125 -1.29 -8.99 7.39
N TYR A 126 -1.04 -9.83 6.39
CA TYR A 126 -1.78 -9.75 5.15
C TYR A 126 -3.26 -10.04 5.38
N ASP A 127 -3.57 -11.23 5.92
CA ASP A 127 -4.94 -11.73 6.12
C ASP A 127 -5.78 -10.81 7.02
N ASP A 128 -5.21 -10.38 8.15
CA ASP A 128 -5.95 -9.66 9.20
C ASP A 128 -5.96 -8.13 8.97
N PHE A 129 -5.12 -7.59 8.07
CA PHE A 129 -4.96 -6.14 7.92
C PHE A 129 -4.82 -5.65 6.46
N ILE A 130 -3.84 -6.14 5.70
CA ILE A 130 -3.54 -5.58 4.36
C ILE A 130 -4.64 -5.92 3.35
N GLU A 131 -5.17 -7.14 3.35
CA GLU A 131 -6.20 -7.55 2.38
C GLU A 131 -7.45 -6.65 2.43
N ALA A 132 -7.79 -6.13 3.61
CA ALA A 132 -8.91 -5.19 3.76
C ALA A 132 -8.70 -3.87 2.98
N PHE A 133 -7.45 -3.40 2.84
CA PHE A 133 -7.12 -2.24 2.03
C PHE A 133 -7.16 -2.58 0.55
N ASP A 134 -6.56 -3.71 0.16
CA ASP A 134 -6.59 -4.22 -1.21
C ASP A 134 -8.03 -4.36 -1.72
N ALA A 135 -8.89 -5.02 -0.93
CA ALA A 135 -10.30 -5.20 -1.24
C ALA A 135 -11.04 -3.86 -1.30
N ASN A 136 -10.77 -2.93 -0.39
CA ASN A 136 -11.44 -1.63 -0.37
C ASN A 136 -11.14 -0.81 -1.62
N ASP A 137 -9.87 -0.75 -2.00
CA ASP A 137 -9.40 0.07 -3.11
C ASP A 137 -9.84 -0.52 -4.47
N ASN A 138 -9.83 -1.84 -4.59
CA ASN A 138 -10.40 -2.56 -5.74
C ASN A 138 -11.95 -2.58 -5.77
N GLY A 139 -12.62 -1.94 -4.82
CA GLY A 139 -14.09 -1.85 -4.78
C GLY A 139 -14.81 -3.17 -4.48
N VAL A 140 -14.11 -4.12 -3.84
CA VAL A 140 -14.66 -5.43 -3.47
C VAL A 140 -15.61 -5.25 -2.28
N SER A 141 -16.82 -5.81 -2.42
CA SER A 141 -17.80 -5.83 -1.32
C SER A 141 -17.52 -7.01 -0.39
N ALA A 142 -17.61 -6.78 0.93
CA ALA A 142 -17.43 -7.83 1.94
C ALA A 142 -18.42 -8.99 1.82
N TYR A 143 -19.57 -8.76 1.17
CA TYR A 143 -20.58 -9.77 0.87
C TYR A 143 -21.00 -9.63 -0.59
N ASP A 144 -21.39 -10.75 -1.23
CA ASP A 144 -21.96 -10.72 -2.58
C ASP A 144 -23.30 -9.96 -2.59
N PRO A 145 -23.37 -8.78 -3.24
CA PRO A 145 -24.59 -7.97 -3.28
C PRO A 145 -25.76 -8.67 -3.99
N THR A 146 -25.46 -9.56 -4.95
CA THR A 146 -26.45 -10.33 -5.69
C THR A 146 -27.04 -11.42 -4.81
N ALA A 147 -26.20 -12.14 -4.06
CA ALA A 147 -26.65 -13.14 -3.09
C ALA A 147 -27.53 -12.51 -1.99
N LEU A 148 -27.11 -11.37 -1.43
CA LEU A 148 -27.91 -10.65 -0.43
C LEU A 148 -29.29 -10.26 -0.96
N ARG A 149 -29.35 -9.70 -2.16
CA ARG A 149 -30.61 -9.32 -2.82
C ARG A 149 -31.51 -10.53 -3.06
N LYS A 150 -30.93 -11.65 -3.54
CA LYS A 150 -31.66 -12.91 -3.78
C LYS A 150 -32.22 -13.49 -2.48
N ALA A 151 -31.51 -13.33 -1.37
CA ALA A 151 -31.94 -13.77 -0.05
C ALA A 151 -32.92 -12.80 0.64
N GLY A 152 -33.24 -11.65 0.03
CA GLY A 152 -34.09 -10.62 0.65
C GLY A 152 -33.44 -9.95 1.88
N ILE A 153 -32.11 -9.98 1.98
CA ILE A 153 -31.38 -9.39 3.09
C ILE A 153 -31.11 -7.92 2.77
N GLU A 154 -31.67 -7.03 3.59
CA GLU A 154 -31.49 -5.58 3.46
C GLU A 154 -30.48 -5.05 4.49
N LYS A 155 -29.74 -4.01 4.10
CA LYS A 155 -28.88 -3.28 5.05
C LYS A 155 -29.74 -2.59 6.11
N LYS A 156 -29.36 -2.70 7.38
CA LYS A 156 -30.05 -2.02 8.48
C LYS A 156 -29.81 -0.50 8.53
N PHE A 157 -28.71 -0.02 7.94
CA PHE A 157 -28.35 1.39 7.87
C PHE A 157 -27.47 1.68 6.64
N SER A 158 -27.33 2.95 6.27
CA SER A 158 -26.38 3.39 5.24
C SER A 158 -25.04 3.75 5.87
N ASP A 159 -23.97 3.16 5.35
CA ASP A 159 -22.57 3.33 5.75
C ASP A 159 -21.81 4.32 4.84
N ARG A 160 -22.48 4.93 3.86
CA ARG A 160 -21.86 5.81 2.85
C ARG A 160 -21.14 7.03 3.42
N GLY A 161 -21.55 7.51 4.60
CA GLY A 161 -20.95 8.67 5.26
C GLY A 161 -19.74 8.36 6.15
N PHE A 162 -19.44 7.07 6.39
CA PHE A 162 -18.37 6.62 7.29
C PHE A 162 -17.74 5.31 6.79
N SER A 163 -17.02 5.41 5.68
CA SER A 163 -16.09 4.40 5.15
C SER A 163 -14.63 4.83 5.35
N ILE A 164 -13.68 3.88 5.18
CA ILE A 164 -12.24 4.17 5.14
C ILE A 164 -11.95 5.33 4.16
N ALA A 165 -12.47 5.25 2.94
CA ALA A 165 -12.32 6.29 1.93
C ALA A 165 -12.87 7.64 2.42
N SER A 166 -14.03 7.65 3.08
CA SER A 166 -14.63 8.89 3.59
C SER A 166 -13.85 9.52 4.75
N VAL A 167 -13.14 8.72 5.56
CA VAL A 167 -12.33 9.21 6.69
C VAL A 167 -11.03 9.79 6.16
N VAL A 168 -10.33 9.06 5.28
CA VAL A 168 -9.06 9.51 4.71
C VAL A 168 -9.24 10.75 3.83
N ASN A 169 -10.33 10.83 3.07
CA ASN A 169 -10.61 12.00 2.24
C ASN A 169 -10.72 13.32 3.03
N ARG A 170 -11.03 13.26 4.34
CA ARG A 170 -11.09 14.45 5.23
C ARG A 170 -9.71 15.01 5.60
N LEU A 171 -8.63 14.30 5.26
CA LEU A 171 -7.25 14.72 5.53
C LEU A 171 -6.64 15.54 4.39
N ASN A 172 -7.39 15.77 3.30
CA ASN A 172 -6.98 16.64 2.19
C ASN A 172 -6.92 18.11 2.57
#